data_AF-A0A6I2IP09-F1
#
_entry.id   AF-A0A6I2IP09-F1
#
_cell.length_a   1.000
_cell.length_b   1.000
_cell.length_c   1.000
_cell.angle_alpha   90.00
_cell.angle_beta   90.00
_cell.angle_gamma   90.00
#
_symmetry.space_group_name_H-M   'P 1'
#
loop_
_entity.id
_entity.type
_entity.pdbx_description
1 polymer ?
#
loop_
_entity_poly.entity_id
_entity_poly.type
_entity_poly.pdbx_seq_one_letter_code
_entity_poly.pdbx_strand_id
1 'polypeptide(L)'
;MAKSVPAIFLDRDGTINVDHGYVHEIDEFEFIDGVIDAMRELKAMGYALVVVTNQSGIARGKFTEAQFETLTEWMDWSLADRDVELDGIYYCPHHPQGTVEEYRQTCDCRKPHPGMFISAQEFLHIDMASSYMVGDKLEDMQAAAAAGVGTKVLVRTGKPVTPEAEAAADFVINSLADLPKALKK
;
A
#
# COMPACT_ATOMS: atom_id res chain seq x y z
N MET A 1 20.86 17.72 -10.32
CA MET A 1 20.16 16.45 -10.02
C MET A 1 18.79 16.83 -9.50
N ALA A 2 17.71 16.23 -10.00
CA ALA A 2 16.39 16.43 -9.39
C ALA A 2 16.47 15.99 -7.93
N LYS A 3 15.89 16.77 -7.01
CA LYS A 3 15.88 16.44 -5.59
C LYS A 3 14.94 15.23 -5.41
N SER A 4 15.45 14.11 -4.92
CA SER A 4 14.64 12.94 -4.61
C SER A 4 13.83 13.15 -3.33
N VAL A 5 12.71 12.44 -3.22
CA VAL A 5 11.78 12.52 -2.06
C VAL A 5 11.68 11.16 -1.37
N PRO A 6 11.75 11.06 -0.04
CA PRO A 6 11.45 9.81 0.65
C PRO A 6 9.94 9.53 0.58
N ALA A 7 9.53 8.26 0.56
CA ALA A 7 8.13 7.88 0.48
C ALA A 7 7.72 6.92 1.61
N ILE A 8 6.44 6.96 1.94
CA ILE A 8 5.74 5.89 2.66
C ILE A 8 4.92 5.12 1.63
N PHE A 9 5.36 3.92 1.30
CA PHE A 9 4.60 2.96 0.54
C PHE A 9 3.57 2.28 1.46
N LEU A 10 2.33 2.22 1.02
CA LEU A 10 1.20 1.76 1.82
C LEU A 10 0.48 0.62 1.09
N ASP A 11 0.29 -0.51 1.77
CA ASP A 11 -0.79 -1.41 1.35
C ASP A 11 -2.16 -0.76 1.65
N ARG A 12 -3.22 -1.27 1.01
CA ARG A 12 -4.57 -0.72 1.16
C ARG A 12 -5.36 -1.49 2.24
N ASP A 13 -5.75 -2.72 1.92
CA ASP A 13 -6.56 -3.57 2.78
C ASP A 13 -5.75 -4.10 3.97
N GLY A 14 -6.20 -3.81 5.18
CA GLY A 14 -5.51 -4.14 6.42
C GLY A 14 -4.48 -3.09 6.89
N THR A 15 -4.27 -2.02 6.12
CA THR A 15 -3.33 -0.93 6.47
C THR A 15 -3.99 0.45 6.44
N ILE A 16 -4.71 0.80 5.37
CA ILE A 16 -5.52 2.02 5.26
C ILE A 16 -6.97 1.71 5.63
N ASN A 17 -7.56 0.67 5.04
CA ASN A 17 -8.93 0.23 5.35
C ASN A 17 -8.95 -1.11 6.07
N VAL A 18 -10.05 -1.38 6.77
CA VAL A 18 -10.34 -2.70 7.31
C VAL A 18 -10.55 -3.69 6.17
N ASP A 19 -9.87 -4.84 6.21
CA ASP A 19 -10.04 -5.91 5.21
C ASP A 19 -11.27 -6.77 5.55
N HIS A 20 -12.45 -6.32 5.10
CA HIS A 20 -13.70 -7.11 5.17
C HIS A 20 -13.75 -8.23 4.11
N GLY A 21 -12.70 -8.37 3.29
CA GLY A 21 -12.57 -9.38 2.25
C GLY A 21 -13.10 -8.91 0.89
N TYR A 22 -12.19 -8.59 -0.03
CA TYR A 22 -12.53 -8.09 -1.38
C TYR A 22 -13.33 -6.78 -1.38
N VAL A 23 -12.96 -5.82 -0.52
CA VAL A 23 -13.60 -4.50 -0.45
C VAL A 23 -13.52 -3.77 -1.79
N HIS A 24 -14.69 -3.47 -2.36
CA HIS A 24 -14.84 -2.85 -3.69
C HIS A 24 -16.03 -1.88 -3.78
N GLU A 25 -16.80 -1.72 -2.70
CA GLU A 25 -17.90 -0.77 -2.58
C GLU A 25 -17.57 0.29 -1.51
N ILE A 26 -18.10 1.50 -1.68
CA ILE A 26 -17.79 2.65 -0.81
C ILE A 26 -18.33 2.45 0.62
N ASP A 27 -19.49 1.82 0.75
CA ASP A 27 -20.14 1.53 2.03
C ASP A 27 -19.45 0.43 2.83
N GLU A 28 -18.68 -0.43 2.17
CA GLU A 28 -17.79 -1.43 2.80
C GLU A 28 -16.40 -0.87 3.11
N PHE A 29 -16.06 0.33 2.62
CA PHE A 29 -14.75 0.93 2.86
C PHE A 29 -14.72 1.68 4.20
N GLU A 30 -14.13 1.02 5.19
CA GLU A 30 -13.91 1.58 6.51
C GLU A 30 -12.44 1.93 6.72
N PHE A 31 -12.12 3.23 6.86
CA PHE A 31 -10.78 3.64 7.26
C PHE A 31 -10.46 3.12 8.66
N ILE A 32 -9.27 2.57 8.84
CA ILE A 32 -8.77 2.17 10.16
C ILE A 32 -8.62 3.43 11.04
N ASP A 33 -8.93 3.31 12.32
CA ASP A 33 -8.85 4.41 13.27
C ASP A 33 -7.48 5.12 13.25
N GLY A 34 -7.50 6.44 13.10
CA GLY A 34 -6.33 7.32 13.18
C GLY A 34 -5.42 7.34 11.93
N VAL A 35 -5.69 6.53 10.90
CA VAL A 35 -4.79 6.45 9.74
C VAL A 35 -4.77 7.72 8.88
N ILE A 36 -5.89 8.43 8.77
CA ILE A 36 -5.97 9.68 8.01
C ILE A 36 -5.10 10.76 8.67
N ASP A 37 -5.20 10.90 10.00
CA ASP A 37 -4.38 11.85 10.74
C ASP A 37 -2.89 11.49 10.66
N ALA A 38 -2.56 10.21 10.72
CA ALA A 38 -1.18 9.75 10.54
C ALA A 38 -0.65 10.02 9.14
N MET A 39 -1.44 9.78 8.09
CA MET A 39 -1.05 10.13 6.72
C MET A 39 -0.84 11.64 6.55
N ARG A 40 -1.72 12.47 7.11
CA ARG A 40 -1.56 13.93 7.12
C ARG A 40 -0.24 14.34 7.79
N GLU A 41 0.07 13.72 8.92
CA GLU A 41 1.33 13.98 9.64
C GLU A 41 2.56 13.53 8.84
N LEU A 42 2.50 12.38 8.16
CA LEU A 42 3.58 11.88 7.31
C LEU A 42 3.84 12.80 6.11
N LYS A 43 2.79 13.34 5.47
CA LYS A 43 2.93 14.40 4.45
C LYS A 43 3.61 15.64 5.04
N ALA A 44 3.18 16.09 6.22
CA ALA A 44 3.78 17.24 6.89
C ALA A 44 5.26 17.01 7.29
N MET A 45 5.66 15.76 7.49
CA MET A 45 7.05 15.35 7.71
C MET A 45 7.89 15.31 6.42
N GLY A 46 7.28 15.52 5.24
CA GLY A 46 7.96 15.62 3.96
C GLY A 46 8.07 14.30 3.18
N TYR A 47 7.30 13.28 3.56
CA TYR A 47 7.21 12.05 2.78
C TYR A 47 6.17 12.16 1.66
N ALA A 48 6.47 11.56 0.52
CA ALA A 48 5.45 11.19 -0.45
C ALA A 48 4.62 10.00 0.09
N LEU A 49 3.32 9.97 -0.18
CA LEU A 49 2.45 8.84 0.15
C LEU A 49 2.08 8.08 -1.11
N VAL A 50 2.42 6.80 -1.18
CA VAL A 50 2.21 5.98 -2.37
C VAL A 50 1.49 4.69 -2.00
N VAL A 51 0.29 4.49 -2.53
CA VAL A 51 -0.44 3.23 -2.38
C VAL A 51 0.12 2.20 -3.36
N VAL A 52 0.42 1.00 -2.89
CA VAL A 52 0.93 -0.14 -3.68
C VAL A 52 0.16 -1.41 -3.31
N THR A 53 -0.96 -1.66 -3.98
CA THR A 53 -1.96 -2.66 -3.52
C THR A 53 -2.17 -3.85 -4.48
N ASN A 54 -2.27 -5.06 -3.93
CA ASN A 54 -2.58 -6.27 -4.70
C ASN A 54 -4.11 -6.47 -4.81
N GLN A 55 -4.72 -6.18 -5.97
CA GLN A 55 -6.18 -6.22 -6.18
C GLN A 55 -6.63 -7.42 -7.02
N SER A 56 -6.16 -8.60 -6.61
CA SER A 56 -6.45 -9.83 -7.34
C SER A 56 -7.87 -10.38 -7.20
N GLY A 57 -8.77 -9.63 -6.56
CA GLY A 57 -10.22 -9.81 -6.67
C GLY A 57 -10.70 -9.61 -8.11
N ILE A 58 -10.06 -8.70 -8.85
CA ILE A 58 -10.35 -8.42 -10.26
C ILE A 58 -10.09 -9.67 -11.11
N ALA A 59 -8.87 -10.23 -11.08
CA ALA A 59 -8.57 -11.48 -11.78
C ALA A 59 -9.42 -12.67 -11.34
N ARG A 60 -9.94 -12.67 -10.10
CA ARG A 60 -10.83 -13.73 -9.59
C ARG A 60 -12.30 -13.52 -9.92
N GLY A 61 -12.66 -12.42 -10.59
CA GLY A 61 -14.05 -12.07 -10.90
C GLY A 61 -14.89 -11.80 -9.67
N LYS A 62 -14.27 -11.30 -8.58
CA LYS A 62 -14.98 -10.89 -7.35
C LYS A 62 -15.62 -9.53 -7.49
N PHE A 63 -14.95 -8.65 -8.22
CA PHE A 63 -15.42 -7.33 -8.64
C PHE A 63 -14.70 -6.95 -9.93
N THR A 64 -15.21 -5.94 -10.61
CA THR A 64 -14.66 -5.43 -11.88
C THR A 64 -13.56 -4.39 -11.63
N GLU A 65 -12.68 -4.18 -12.61
CA GLU A 65 -11.70 -3.10 -12.54
C GLU A 65 -12.39 -1.72 -12.43
N ALA A 66 -13.50 -1.50 -13.14
CA ALA A 66 -14.29 -0.27 -13.03
C ALA A 66 -14.83 0.00 -11.61
N GLN A 67 -15.23 -1.04 -10.86
CA GLN A 67 -15.61 -0.90 -9.46
C GLN A 67 -14.41 -0.51 -8.59
N PHE A 68 -13.24 -1.10 -8.83
CA PHE A 68 -12.01 -0.72 -8.16
C PHE A 68 -11.62 0.74 -8.47
N GLU A 69 -11.67 1.15 -9.73
CA GLU A 69 -11.37 2.53 -10.15
C GLU A 69 -12.34 3.53 -9.49
N THR A 70 -13.64 3.23 -9.49
CA THR A 70 -14.66 4.06 -8.82
C THR A 70 -14.38 4.21 -7.32
N LEU A 71 -14.09 3.09 -6.63
CA LEU A 71 -13.76 3.12 -5.21
C LEU A 71 -12.44 3.88 -4.95
N THR A 72 -11.46 3.74 -5.84
CA THR A 72 -10.14 4.37 -5.72
C THR A 72 -10.23 5.88 -5.92
N GLU A 73 -11.00 6.33 -6.92
CA GLU A 73 -11.29 7.75 -7.11
C GLU A 73 -12.00 8.32 -5.89
N TRP A 74 -13.01 7.62 -5.36
CA TRP A 74 -13.65 8.05 -4.12
C TRP A 74 -12.68 8.12 -2.93
N MET A 75 -11.80 7.13 -2.78
CA MET A 75 -10.80 7.09 -1.71
C MET A 75 -9.84 8.29 -1.81
N ASP A 76 -9.36 8.58 -3.02
CA ASP A 76 -8.46 9.72 -3.29
C ASP A 76 -9.15 11.05 -2.96
N TRP A 77 -10.38 11.26 -3.44
CA TRP A 77 -11.18 12.45 -3.08
C TRP A 77 -11.45 12.56 -1.58
N SER A 78 -11.78 11.44 -0.93
CA SER A 78 -12.04 11.39 0.50
C SER A 78 -10.81 11.78 1.32
N LEU A 79 -9.62 11.32 0.91
CA LEU A 79 -8.36 11.71 1.55
C LEU A 79 -8.00 13.17 1.28
N ALA A 80 -8.15 13.63 0.04
CA ALA A 80 -7.87 15.01 -0.34
C ALA A 80 -8.76 16.02 0.40
N ASP A 81 -10.05 15.73 0.56
CA ASP A 81 -11.01 16.53 1.37
C ASP A 81 -10.61 16.62 2.86
N ARG A 82 -9.72 15.72 3.32
CA ARG A 82 -9.20 15.65 4.69
C ARG A 82 -7.73 16.06 4.78
N ASP A 83 -7.25 16.85 3.81
CA ASP A 83 -5.88 17.36 3.69
C ASP A 83 -4.80 16.28 3.52
N VAL A 84 -5.14 15.16 2.89
CA VAL A 84 -4.20 14.07 2.56
C VAL A 84 -4.20 13.87 1.05
N GLU A 85 -3.21 14.45 0.37
CA GLU A 85 -2.99 14.23 -1.06
C GLU A 85 -2.04 13.04 -1.27
N LEU A 86 -2.53 11.97 -1.91
CA LEU A 86 -1.69 10.85 -2.32
C LEU A 86 -0.83 11.24 -3.52
N ASP A 87 0.45 10.88 -3.50
CA ASP A 87 1.37 11.19 -4.59
C ASP A 87 1.32 10.13 -5.71
N GLY A 88 0.78 8.94 -5.40
CA GLY A 88 0.52 7.91 -6.40
C GLY A 88 -0.28 6.73 -5.86
N ILE A 89 -1.11 6.14 -6.72
CA ILE A 89 -1.86 4.93 -6.44
C ILE A 89 -1.51 3.91 -7.52
N TYR A 90 -0.85 2.83 -7.10
CA TYR A 90 -0.46 1.72 -7.95
C TYR A 90 -1.15 0.46 -7.46
N TYR A 91 -1.71 -0.29 -8.39
CA TYR A 91 -2.39 -1.54 -8.07
C TYR A 91 -2.02 -2.65 -9.06
N CYS A 92 -2.15 -3.90 -8.60
CA CYS A 92 -2.00 -5.07 -9.44
C CYS A 92 -3.32 -5.86 -9.52
N PRO A 93 -4.03 -5.87 -10.67
CA PRO A 93 -5.26 -6.64 -10.84
C PRO A 93 -5.00 -8.13 -11.12
N HIS A 94 -3.76 -8.50 -11.43
CA HIS A 94 -3.41 -9.79 -12.03
C HIS A 94 -3.34 -10.97 -11.04
N HIS A 95 -3.61 -12.17 -11.55
CA HIS A 95 -3.34 -13.42 -10.87
C HIS A 95 -3.09 -14.56 -11.88
N PRO A 96 -2.07 -15.42 -11.71
CA PRO A 96 -1.75 -16.48 -12.67
C PRO A 96 -2.87 -17.53 -12.83
N GLN A 97 -3.67 -17.69 -11.78
CA GLN A 97 -4.85 -18.56 -11.74
C GLN A 97 -6.17 -17.77 -11.72
N GLY A 98 -6.19 -16.55 -12.27
CA GLY A 98 -7.42 -15.77 -12.44
C GLY A 98 -8.49 -16.52 -13.22
N THR A 99 -9.75 -16.20 -12.99
CA THR A 99 -10.91 -16.68 -13.76
C THR A 99 -11.28 -15.71 -14.88
N VAL A 100 -10.98 -14.42 -14.73
CA VAL A 100 -11.13 -13.40 -15.76
C VAL A 100 -9.90 -13.42 -16.67
N GLU A 101 -10.08 -13.75 -17.95
CA GLU A 101 -8.99 -14.00 -18.90
C GLU A 101 -8.02 -12.82 -19.00
N GLU A 102 -8.56 -11.60 -19.11
CA GLU A 102 -7.80 -10.35 -19.25
C GLU A 102 -6.71 -10.18 -18.17
N TYR A 103 -7.02 -10.58 -16.93
CA TYR A 103 -6.11 -10.42 -15.80
C TYR A 103 -5.42 -11.73 -15.38
N ARG A 104 -5.60 -12.81 -16.15
CA ARG A 104 -5.03 -14.14 -15.86
C ARG A 104 -3.61 -14.26 -16.40
N GLN A 105 -2.66 -13.69 -15.67
CA GLN A 105 -1.26 -13.65 -16.10
C GLN A 105 -0.27 -13.63 -14.92
N THR A 106 0.97 -14.03 -15.20
CA THR A 106 2.13 -13.68 -14.38
C THR A 106 2.54 -12.25 -14.73
N CYS A 107 2.99 -11.48 -13.74
CA CYS A 107 3.36 -10.07 -13.95
C CYS A 107 4.41 -9.64 -12.92
N ASP A 108 5.08 -8.53 -13.20
CA ASP A 108 6.09 -7.96 -12.32
C ASP A 108 5.52 -7.00 -11.26
N CYS A 109 4.25 -6.62 -11.39
CA CYS A 109 3.60 -5.70 -10.45
C CYS A 109 2.99 -6.39 -9.23
N ARG A 110 2.68 -7.70 -9.29
CA ARG A 110 2.09 -8.42 -8.16
C ARG A 110 3.14 -8.66 -7.08
N LYS A 111 2.96 -8.06 -5.89
CA LYS A 111 3.78 -8.35 -4.70
C LYS A 111 3.76 -9.88 -4.45
N PRO A 112 4.92 -10.55 -4.31
CA PRO A 112 6.20 -10.01 -3.86
C PRO A 112 7.14 -9.41 -4.93
N HIS A 113 6.72 -9.29 -6.19
CA HIS A 113 7.52 -8.58 -7.19
C HIS A 113 7.48 -7.06 -6.94
N PRO A 114 8.58 -6.33 -7.19
CA PRO A 114 8.71 -4.92 -6.84
C PRO A 114 8.14 -3.95 -7.89
N GLY A 115 7.48 -4.41 -8.95
CA GLY A 115 7.18 -3.58 -10.12
C GLY A 115 6.38 -2.30 -9.81
N MET A 116 5.43 -2.34 -8.86
CA MET A 116 4.71 -1.14 -8.42
C MET A 116 5.63 -0.12 -7.74
N PHE A 117 6.56 -0.58 -6.91
CA PHE A 117 7.53 0.26 -6.21
C PHE A 117 8.50 0.92 -7.19
N ILE A 118 9.02 0.15 -8.16
CA ILE A 118 9.92 0.67 -9.20
C ILE A 118 9.21 1.71 -10.07
N SER A 119 7.95 1.43 -10.46
CA SER A 119 7.15 2.38 -11.25
C SER A 119 6.94 3.70 -10.51
N ALA A 120 6.62 3.64 -9.21
CA ALA A 120 6.48 4.82 -8.37
C ALA A 120 7.81 5.57 -8.19
N GLN A 121 8.91 4.84 -8.02
CA GLN A 121 10.24 5.43 -7.90
C GLN A 121 10.63 6.22 -9.14
N GLU A 122 10.41 5.65 -10.32
CA GLU A 122 10.74 6.30 -11.60
C GLU A 122 9.89 7.55 -11.84
N PHE A 123 8.59 7.46 -11.54
CA PHE A 123 7.64 8.55 -11.76
C PHE A 123 7.82 9.72 -10.78
N LEU A 124 8.02 9.43 -9.48
CA LEU A 124 8.07 10.43 -8.41
C LEU A 124 9.51 10.78 -7.97
N HIS A 125 10.52 10.14 -8.56
CA HIS A 125 11.94 10.27 -8.19
C HIS A 125 12.19 9.97 -6.70
N ILE A 126 11.68 8.82 -6.24
CA ILE A 126 11.72 8.42 -4.83
C ILE A 126 13.13 8.00 -4.40
N ASP A 127 13.55 8.43 -3.22
CA ASP A 127 14.70 7.87 -2.51
C ASP A 127 14.28 6.63 -1.71
N MET A 128 14.46 5.45 -2.29
CA MET A 128 14.05 4.17 -1.70
C MET A 128 14.76 3.89 -0.36
N ALA A 129 16.03 4.26 -0.23
CA ALA A 129 16.81 3.98 0.99
C ALA A 129 16.30 4.79 2.19
N SER A 130 15.69 5.95 1.94
CA SER A 130 15.05 6.80 2.94
C SER A 130 13.53 6.57 3.06
N SER A 131 13.00 5.54 2.38
CA SER A 131 11.57 5.24 2.31
C SER A 131 11.16 4.07 3.21
N TYR A 132 9.85 3.98 3.44
CA TYR A 132 9.22 2.97 4.29
C TYR A 132 8.18 2.19 3.49
N MET A 133 8.06 0.88 3.73
CA MET A 133 6.90 0.08 3.32
C MET A 133 6.08 -0.28 4.56
N VAL A 134 4.78 -0.04 4.51
CA VAL A 134 3.81 -0.43 5.54
C VAL A 134 2.80 -1.39 4.95
N GLY A 135 2.74 -2.62 5.47
CA GLY A 135 1.81 -3.65 5.02
C GLY A 135 1.50 -4.65 6.13
N ASP A 136 0.70 -5.66 5.82
CA ASP A 136 0.25 -6.68 6.78
C ASP A 136 0.78 -8.09 6.47
N LYS A 137 1.51 -8.26 5.36
CA LYS A 137 1.91 -9.59 4.86
C LYS A 137 3.40 -9.70 4.53
N LEU A 138 3.86 -10.95 4.44
CA LEU A 138 5.21 -11.29 4.00
C LEU A 138 5.51 -10.75 2.59
N GLU A 139 4.55 -10.85 1.67
CA GLU A 139 4.74 -10.45 0.28
C GLU A 139 5.04 -8.94 0.14
N ASP A 140 4.52 -8.12 1.06
CA ASP A 140 4.81 -6.69 1.12
C ASP A 140 6.28 -6.43 1.48
N MET A 141 6.75 -7.12 2.51
CA MET A 141 8.12 -7.00 2.99
C MET A 141 9.12 -7.49 1.94
N GLN A 142 8.78 -8.56 1.23
CA GLN A 142 9.57 -9.09 0.13
C GLN A 142 9.66 -8.13 -1.05
N ALA A 143 8.53 -7.54 -1.48
CA ALA A 143 8.51 -6.55 -2.55
C ALA A 143 9.32 -5.31 -2.18
N ALA A 144 9.17 -4.82 -0.95
CA ALA A 144 9.93 -3.69 -0.43
C ALA A 144 11.44 -3.96 -0.40
N ALA A 145 11.85 -5.14 0.08
CA ALA A 145 13.25 -5.55 0.07
C ALA A 145 13.83 -5.64 -1.35
N ALA A 146 13.07 -6.23 -2.29
CA ALA A 146 13.48 -6.34 -3.69
C ALA A 146 13.58 -4.97 -4.38
N ALA A 147 12.77 -3.99 -3.96
CA ALA A 147 12.79 -2.63 -4.46
C ALA A 147 13.85 -1.73 -3.78
N GLY A 148 14.55 -2.23 -2.76
CA GLY A 148 15.55 -1.47 -2.01
C GLY A 148 14.97 -0.45 -1.03
N VAL A 149 13.73 -0.65 -0.56
CA VAL A 149 13.11 0.19 0.46
C VAL A 149 13.86 0.04 1.78
N GLY A 150 14.26 1.17 2.37
CA GLY A 150 15.15 1.21 3.53
C GLY A 150 14.56 0.63 4.80
N THR A 151 13.25 0.79 5.01
CA THR A 151 12.58 0.27 6.22
C THR A 151 11.24 -0.41 5.90
N LYS A 152 11.03 -1.57 6.50
CA LYS A 152 9.90 -2.48 6.28
C LYS A 152 9.12 -2.60 7.58
N VAL A 153 7.86 -2.21 7.57
CA VAL A 153 7.01 -2.07 8.74
C VAL A 153 5.78 -2.95 8.57
N LEU A 154 5.55 -3.83 9.54
CA LEU A 154 4.30 -4.58 9.63
C LEU A 154 3.31 -3.90 10.57
N VAL A 155 2.03 -3.94 10.21
CA VAL A 155 0.91 -3.55 11.07
C VAL A 155 0.13 -4.78 11.53
N ARG A 156 -0.63 -4.65 12.63
CA ARG A 156 -1.48 -5.73 13.19
C ARG A 156 -2.96 -5.58 12.84
N THR A 157 -3.30 -4.64 11.96
CA THR A 157 -4.67 -4.31 11.55
C THR A 157 -5.21 -5.16 10.40
N GLY A 158 -4.34 -5.89 9.70
CA GLY A 158 -4.71 -6.76 8.59
C GLY A 158 -4.66 -8.24 8.96
N LYS A 159 -4.04 -9.04 8.10
CA LYS A 159 -3.83 -10.47 8.36
C LYS A 159 -2.99 -10.69 9.63
N PRO A 160 -3.18 -11.84 10.31
CA PRO A 160 -2.32 -12.23 11.40
C PRO A 160 -0.85 -12.25 10.97
N VAL A 161 -0.01 -11.53 11.73
CA VAL A 161 1.44 -11.51 11.50
C VAL A 161 1.99 -12.92 11.66
N THR A 162 2.65 -13.43 10.62
CA THR A 162 3.31 -14.74 10.64
C THR A 162 4.78 -14.60 11.07
N PRO A 163 5.42 -15.65 11.60
CA PRO A 163 6.84 -15.61 11.94
C PRO A 163 7.74 -15.24 10.76
N GLU A 164 7.38 -15.66 9.54
CA GLU A 164 8.11 -15.34 8.33
C GLU A 164 7.98 -13.85 7.97
N ALA A 165 6.77 -13.30 8.09
CA ALA A 165 6.55 -11.88 7.86
C ALA A 165 7.31 -11.03 8.89
N GLU A 166 7.23 -11.39 10.17
CA GLU A 166 7.95 -10.69 11.24
C GLU A 166 9.47 -10.73 11.04
N ALA A 167 10.02 -11.87 10.60
CA ALA A 167 11.44 -11.99 10.29
C ALA A 167 11.88 -11.17 9.06
N ALA A 168 10.95 -10.85 8.15
CA ALA A 168 11.21 -10.04 6.97
C ALA A 168 11.00 -8.52 7.21
N ALA A 169 10.41 -8.12 8.32
CA ALA A 169 10.18 -6.73 8.70
C ALA A 169 11.30 -6.20 9.62
N ASP A 170 11.52 -4.89 9.62
CA ASP A 170 12.47 -4.25 10.56
C ASP A 170 11.82 -3.99 11.91
N PHE A 171 10.51 -3.70 11.94
CA PHE A 171 9.70 -3.65 13.16
C PHE A 171 8.20 -3.80 12.88
N VAL A 172 7.44 -4.02 13.96
CA VAL A 172 5.99 -4.24 13.92
C VAL A 172 5.27 -3.24 14.83
N ILE A 173 4.30 -2.50 14.30
CA ILE A 173 3.44 -1.56 15.01
C ILE A 173 1.99 -2.05 15.07
N ASN A 174 1.11 -1.43 15.86
CA ASN A 174 -0.28 -1.91 15.93
C ASN A 174 -1.06 -1.49 14.69
N SER A 175 -0.94 -0.22 14.29
CA SER A 175 -1.62 0.37 13.13
C SER A 175 -0.68 1.38 12.46
N LEU A 176 -0.96 1.75 11.21
CA LEU A 176 -0.34 2.89 10.54
C LEU A 176 -0.43 4.18 11.39
N ALA A 177 -1.46 4.30 12.24
CA ALA A 177 -1.61 5.40 13.19
C ALA A 177 -0.39 5.60 14.11
N ASP A 178 0.38 4.55 14.39
CA ASP A 178 1.55 4.60 15.26
C ASP A 178 2.84 5.06 14.52
N LEU A 179 2.83 5.06 13.19
CA LEU A 179 4.04 5.28 12.39
C LEU A 179 4.67 6.66 12.59
N PRO A 180 3.94 7.80 12.55
CA PRO A 180 4.56 9.12 12.73
C PRO A 180 5.32 9.23 14.05
N LYS A 181 4.77 8.66 15.13
CA LYS A 181 5.41 8.61 16.44
C LYS A 181 6.64 7.70 16.46
N ALA A 182 6.63 6.60 15.70
CA ALA A 182 7.78 5.72 15.57
C ALA A 182 8.95 6.41 14.85
N LEU A 183 8.66 7.22 13.82
CA LEU A 183 9.67 7.95 13.03
C LEU A 183 10.30 9.15 13.74
N LYS A 184 9.64 9.70 14.76
CA LYS A 184 10.13 10.83 15.56
C LYS A 184 11.07 10.44 16.70
N LYS A 185 11.20 9.15 17.00
CA LYS A 185 12.07 8.63 18.06
C LYS A 185 13.48 8.41 17.56
#